data_AF-A0A962PJ00-F1
#
_entry.id   AF-A0A962PJ00-F1
#
_cell.length_a   1.000
_cell.length_b   1.000
_cell.length_c   1.000
_cell.angle_alpha   90.00
_cell.angle_beta   90.00
_cell.angle_gamma   90.00
#
_symmetry.space_group_name_H-M   'P 1'
#
loop_
_entity.id
_entity.type
_entity.pdbx_description
1 polymer ?
#
loop_
_entity_poly.entity_id
_entity_poly.type
_entity_poly.pdbx_seq_one_letter_code
_entity_poly.pdbx_strand_id
1 'polypeptide(L)'
;MRFFTSLLVLFGTLLVFAQNPVQAESKPWIWSWWPSHWRNLDFKPYLGNQVISQRSLWDNDRWTPEDWIKDAGDARRVMRDFYAYDIISDQYVDDDNIPVLEVGETYMRLSGLDRRRVLQFVDHVFGITKGSDDGMFYVYYRELDDDPLGVYNKYGLQQY
;
A
#
# COMPACT_ATOMS: atom_id res chain seq x y z
N MET A 1 64.05 13.75 -52.33
CA MET A 1 63.65 15.11 -51.93
C MET A 1 62.24 15.39 -52.44
N ARG A 2 61.26 15.47 -51.53
CA ARG A 2 60.09 16.37 -51.52
C ARG A 2 59.15 15.90 -50.41
N PHE A 3 58.90 16.81 -49.47
CA PHE A 3 58.02 16.71 -48.32
C PHE A 3 56.55 16.60 -48.76
N PHE A 4 55.71 15.92 -47.97
CA PHE A 4 54.36 16.43 -47.62
C PHE A 4 53.83 15.74 -46.35
N THR A 5 53.58 16.57 -45.35
CA THR A 5 52.75 16.40 -44.16
C THR A 5 51.38 15.78 -44.43
N SER A 6 50.91 14.90 -43.55
CA SER A 6 49.53 14.92 -43.05
C SER A 6 49.36 14.06 -41.79
N LEU A 7 49.10 14.78 -40.70
CA LEU A 7 48.56 14.31 -39.44
C LEU A 7 47.13 13.79 -39.68
N LEU A 8 46.81 12.57 -39.25
CA LEU A 8 45.41 12.13 -39.18
C LEU A 8 45.21 11.40 -37.85
N VAL A 9 44.74 12.17 -36.89
CA VAL A 9 44.22 11.71 -35.60
C VAL A 9 42.86 11.07 -35.89
N LEU A 10 42.75 9.75 -35.74
CA LEU A 10 41.48 9.04 -35.81
C LEU A 10 41.05 8.68 -34.38
N PHE A 11 40.16 9.51 -33.85
CA PHE A 11 39.37 9.26 -32.66
C PHE A 11 38.43 8.08 -32.92
N GLY A 12 38.74 6.92 -32.35
CA GLY A 12 37.81 5.79 -32.26
C GLY A 12 37.04 5.85 -30.95
N THR A 13 35.82 6.39 -31.00
CA THR A 13 34.90 6.46 -29.86
C THR A 13 34.42 5.07 -29.46
N LEU A 14 34.74 4.65 -28.23
CA LEU A 14 34.14 3.50 -27.57
C LEU A 14 32.69 3.85 -27.20
N LEU A 15 31.70 3.21 -27.83
CA LEU A 15 30.32 3.20 -27.37
C LEU A 15 30.19 2.17 -26.24
N VAL A 16 30.43 2.60 -25.01
CA VAL A 16 30.03 1.84 -23.82
C VAL A 16 28.53 2.05 -23.66
N PHE A 17 27.74 1.02 -23.99
CA PHE A 17 26.35 0.95 -23.54
C PHE A 17 26.37 0.82 -22.01
N ALA A 18 26.31 1.97 -21.33
CA ALA A 18 25.96 2.00 -19.92
C ALA A 18 24.55 1.44 -19.81
N GLN A 19 24.45 0.17 -19.42
CA GLN A 19 23.21 -0.36 -18.88
C GLN A 19 23.00 0.40 -17.58
N ASN A 20 22.14 1.44 -17.62
CA ASN A 20 21.63 2.01 -16.39
C ASN A 20 21.01 0.86 -15.62
N PRO A 21 21.45 0.54 -14.39
CA PRO A 21 20.60 -0.25 -13.53
C PRO A 21 19.27 0.51 -13.48
N VAL A 22 18.16 -0.17 -13.76
CA VAL A 22 16.85 0.30 -13.29
C VAL A 22 16.97 0.29 -11.77
N GLN A 23 17.45 1.42 -11.26
CA GLN A 23 17.48 1.71 -9.85
C GLN A 23 16.01 1.94 -9.52
N ALA A 24 15.37 0.95 -8.91
CA ALA A 24 14.08 1.16 -8.29
C ALA A 24 14.21 2.43 -7.45
N GLU A 25 13.48 3.49 -7.82
CA GLU A 25 13.43 4.69 -7.01
C GLU A 25 13.08 4.24 -5.59
N SER A 26 13.87 4.68 -4.62
CA SER A 26 13.59 4.41 -3.22
C SER A 26 12.26 5.06 -2.89
N LYS A 27 11.19 4.27 -2.92
CA LYS A 27 9.81 4.62 -2.59
C LYS A 27 9.79 5.33 -1.21
N PRO A 28 9.64 6.67 -1.14
CA PRO A 28 9.81 7.41 0.11
C PRO A 28 8.51 7.52 0.94
N TRP A 29 8.01 6.51 1.69
CA TRP A 29 6.62 6.63 2.20
C TRP A 29 6.25 6.01 3.54
N ILE A 30 7.17 5.96 4.51
CA ILE A 30 6.74 5.78 5.91
C ILE A 30 5.91 6.98 6.41
N TRP A 31 5.84 8.11 5.69
CA TRP A 31 5.18 9.35 6.17
C TRP A 31 3.75 9.61 5.68
N SER A 32 3.21 8.86 4.70
CA SER A 32 1.89 9.20 4.12
C SER A 32 0.71 9.01 5.08
N TRP A 33 0.79 8.11 6.06
CA TRP A 33 -0.37 7.72 6.87
C TRP A 33 -0.28 8.03 8.37
N TRP A 34 0.69 8.85 8.80
CA TRP A 34 0.75 9.21 10.23
C TRP A 34 -0.51 9.97 10.66
N PRO A 35 -0.93 9.85 11.94
CA PRO A 35 -2.14 10.51 12.44
C PRO A 35 -2.22 12.02 12.18
N SER A 36 -1.08 12.71 12.00
CA SER A 36 -1.04 14.12 11.63
C SER A 36 -1.51 14.40 10.21
N HIS A 37 -1.43 13.43 9.30
CA HIS A 37 -1.81 13.55 7.88
C HIS A 37 -3.33 13.66 7.71
N TRP A 38 -4.12 13.00 8.56
CA TRP A 38 -5.58 13.01 8.49
C TRP A 38 -6.23 14.32 8.96
N ARG A 39 -5.44 15.22 9.55
CA ARG A 39 -5.94 16.51 10.02
C ARG A 39 -6.14 17.43 8.81
N ASN A 40 -7.40 17.76 8.52
CA ASN A 40 -7.87 18.68 7.47
C ASN A 40 -8.07 18.07 6.06
N LEU A 41 -8.29 16.76 5.93
CA LEU A 41 -8.80 16.20 4.68
C LEU A 41 -10.32 16.43 4.57
N ASP A 42 -10.78 16.93 3.42
CA ASP A 42 -12.19 17.22 3.10
C ASP A 42 -12.87 16.06 2.33
N PHE A 43 -12.35 14.85 2.51
CA PHE A 43 -12.80 13.64 1.84
C PHE A 43 -14.26 13.28 2.17
N LYS A 44 -15.03 12.94 1.13
CA LYS A 44 -16.42 12.46 1.22
C LYS A 44 -16.58 11.15 0.42
N PRO A 45 -16.85 10.02 1.07
CA PRO A 45 -16.89 8.72 0.41
C PRO A 45 -18.09 8.60 -0.54
N TYR A 46 -17.83 8.09 -1.74
CA TYR A 46 -18.85 7.68 -2.69
C TYR A 46 -19.47 6.35 -2.25
N LEU A 47 -20.44 6.40 -1.34
CA LEU A 47 -21.22 5.24 -0.93
C LEU A 47 -22.28 4.93 -2.00
N GLY A 48 -21.97 4.01 -2.91
CA GLY A 48 -22.96 3.34 -3.74
C GLY A 48 -23.92 2.50 -2.89
N ASN A 49 -25.16 2.35 -3.33
CA ASN A 49 -26.22 1.66 -2.58
C ASN A 49 -25.95 0.14 -2.47
N GLN A 50 -25.83 -0.37 -1.23
CA GLN A 50 -25.91 -1.79 -0.78
C GLN A 50 -24.63 -2.63 -1.06
N VAL A 51 -24.07 -3.41 -0.13
CA VAL A 51 -24.67 -4.50 0.68
C VAL A 51 -24.10 -4.56 2.11
N ILE A 52 -24.96 -4.40 3.12
CA ILE A 52 -24.65 -4.73 4.51
C ILE A 52 -25.08 -6.19 4.76
N SER A 53 -24.13 -7.05 5.15
CA SER A 53 -24.24 -8.06 6.22
C SER A 53 -23.35 -9.29 5.98
N GLN A 54 -22.17 -9.34 6.62
CA GLN A 54 -21.44 -10.58 6.90
C GLN A 54 -21.38 -10.90 8.41
N ARG A 55 -22.39 -10.49 9.20
CA ARG A 55 -22.35 -10.60 10.68
C ARG A 55 -22.38 -12.04 11.22
N SER A 56 -23.00 -13.00 10.52
CA SER A 56 -23.44 -14.25 11.19
C SER A 56 -22.36 -15.30 11.53
N LEU A 57 -21.17 -15.30 10.92
CA LEU A 57 -20.22 -16.44 11.09
C LEU A 57 -19.06 -16.15 12.03
N TRP A 58 -18.90 -14.90 12.47
CA TRP A 58 -17.67 -14.44 13.15
C TRP A 58 -17.96 -13.71 14.47
N ASP A 59 -19.21 -13.68 14.92
CA ASP A 59 -19.67 -13.00 16.15
C ASP A 59 -19.00 -13.52 17.44
N ASN A 60 -18.32 -14.67 17.40
CA ASN A 60 -17.59 -15.24 18.53
C ASN A 60 -16.06 -15.08 18.43
N ASP A 61 -15.55 -14.41 17.38
CA ASP A 61 -14.13 -14.10 17.31
C ASP A 61 -13.77 -13.07 18.38
N ARG A 62 -12.81 -13.43 19.25
CA ARG A 62 -12.33 -12.56 20.33
C ARG A 62 -11.03 -11.86 19.99
N TRP A 63 -10.49 -12.13 18.80
CA TRP A 63 -9.23 -11.53 18.37
C TRP A 63 -9.33 -10.01 18.34
N THR A 64 -8.28 -9.34 18.82
CA THR A 64 -8.09 -7.90 18.68
C THR A 64 -6.70 -7.59 18.11
N PRO A 65 -6.49 -6.39 17.51
CA PRO A 65 -5.17 -5.99 17.04
C PRO A 65 -4.05 -6.13 18.08
N GLU A 66 -4.38 -5.91 19.36
CA GLU A 66 -3.47 -6.04 20.49
C GLU A 66 -2.94 -7.46 20.68
N ASP A 67 -3.67 -8.50 20.26
CA ASP A 67 -3.19 -9.88 20.31
C ASP A 67 -1.95 -10.08 19.42
N TRP A 68 -1.95 -9.52 18.21
CA TRP A 68 -0.76 -9.55 17.35
C TRP A 68 0.39 -8.69 17.88
N ILE A 69 0.08 -7.55 18.50
CA ILE A 69 1.10 -6.69 19.13
C ILE A 69 1.77 -7.45 20.28
N LYS A 70 0.99 -8.15 21.11
CA LYS A 70 1.49 -8.93 22.23
C LYS A 70 2.46 -10.03 21.78
N ASP A 71 2.14 -10.71 20.69
CA ASP A 71 2.97 -11.81 20.16
C ASP A 71 4.22 -11.30 19.44
N ALA A 72 4.11 -10.20 18.69
CA ALA A 72 5.23 -9.61 17.96
C ALA A 72 6.16 -8.76 18.84
N GLY A 73 5.61 -8.16 19.89
CA GLY A 73 6.25 -7.20 20.80
C GLY A 73 5.88 -5.74 20.52
N ASP A 74 5.67 -5.37 19.26
CA ASP A 74 5.19 -4.03 18.88
C ASP A 74 4.44 -4.06 17.53
N ALA A 75 3.68 -2.99 17.25
CA ALA A 75 2.91 -2.90 16.01
C ALA A 75 3.76 -2.70 14.75
N ARG A 76 4.96 -2.08 14.87
CA ARG A 76 5.85 -1.85 13.73
C ARG A 76 6.38 -3.17 13.18
N ARG A 77 6.63 -4.15 14.06
CA ARG A 77 7.05 -5.48 13.70
C ARG A 77 5.97 -6.23 12.93
N VAL A 78 4.72 -6.17 13.38
CA VAL A 78 3.59 -6.76 12.65
C VAL A 78 3.47 -6.13 11.25
N MET A 79 3.50 -4.80 11.15
CA MET A 79 3.45 -4.10 9.87
C MET A 79 4.63 -4.48 8.96
N ARG A 80 5.85 -4.51 9.50
CA ARG A 80 7.05 -4.94 8.75
C ARG A 80 6.89 -6.36 8.22
N ASP A 81 6.35 -7.26 9.05
CA ASP A 81 6.16 -8.65 8.66
C ASP A 81 5.06 -8.76 7.57
N PHE A 82 4.01 -7.94 7.59
CA PHE A 82 3.05 -7.86 6.48
C PHE A 82 3.68 -7.47 5.14
N TYR A 83 4.59 -6.48 5.15
CA TYR A 83 5.35 -6.13 3.96
C TYR A 83 6.30 -7.25 3.53
N ALA A 84 7.02 -7.86 4.49
CA ALA A 84 7.99 -8.91 4.23
C ALA A 84 7.35 -10.18 3.63
N TYR A 85 6.09 -10.46 3.96
CA TYR A 85 5.34 -11.63 3.46
C TYR A 85 4.41 -11.32 2.28
N ASP A 86 4.50 -10.12 1.68
CA ASP A 86 3.63 -9.70 0.57
C ASP A 86 2.12 -9.81 0.91
N ILE A 87 1.79 -9.48 2.15
CA ILE A 87 0.40 -9.25 2.57
C ILE A 87 0.00 -7.82 2.23
N ILE A 88 0.90 -6.87 2.51
CA ILE A 88 0.78 -5.48 2.06
C ILE A 88 1.93 -5.23 1.10
N SER A 89 1.62 -4.75 -0.09
CA SER A 89 2.62 -4.39 -1.09
C SER A 89 2.94 -2.90 -1.03
N ASP A 90 1.95 -2.06 -0.71
CA ASP A 90 2.15 -0.61 -0.64
C ASP A 90 1.08 0.16 0.14
N GLN A 91 1.40 1.41 0.51
CA GLN A 91 0.48 2.36 1.15
C GLN A 91 0.70 3.77 0.60
N TYR A 92 -0.31 4.35 -0.02
CA TYR A 92 -0.19 5.70 -0.59
C TYR A 92 -1.50 6.48 -0.43
N VAL A 93 -1.49 7.69 -0.96
CA VAL A 93 -2.65 8.55 -1.09
C VAL A 93 -2.78 8.83 -2.58
N ASP A 94 -3.97 8.63 -3.14
CA ASP A 94 -4.22 8.89 -4.55
C ASP A 94 -4.35 10.39 -4.84
N ASP A 95 -4.58 10.73 -6.12
CA ASP A 95 -4.71 12.11 -6.58
C ASP A 95 -5.90 12.86 -5.96
N ASP A 96 -6.90 12.13 -5.44
CA ASP A 96 -8.08 12.66 -4.77
C ASP A 96 -7.93 12.74 -3.23
N ASN A 97 -6.69 12.59 -2.73
CA ASN A 97 -6.35 12.52 -1.31
C ASN A 97 -7.00 11.34 -0.56
N ILE A 98 -7.31 10.25 -1.25
CA ILE A 98 -7.93 9.06 -0.67
C ILE A 98 -6.82 8.07 -0.29
N PRO A 99 -6.82 7.55 0.95
CA PRO A 99 -5.82 6.56 1.34
C PRO A 99 -6.04 5.24 0.61
N VAL A 100 -4.96 4.65 0.10
CA VAL A 100 -4.99 3.37 -0.60
C VAL A 100 -4.01 2.37 0.02
N LEU A 101 -4.56 1.24 0.49
CA LEU A 101 -3.78 0.06 0.87
C LEU A 101 -3.65 -0.85 -0.34
N GLU A 102 -2.46 -0.91 -0.94
CA GLU A 102 -2.16 -1.92 -1.94
C GLU A 102 -1.77 -3.23 -1.23
N VAL A 103 -2.56 -4.28 -1.47
CA VAL A 103 -2.33 -5.61 -0.91
C VAL A 103 -1.60 -6.52 -1.90
N GLY A 104 -0.87 -7.50 -1.36
CA GLY A 104 -0.08 -8.43 -2.16
C GLY A 104 -0.75 -9.77 -2.43
N GLU A 105 -0.05 -10.66 -3.12
CA GLU A 105 -0.57 -11.98 -3.50
C GLU A 105 -0.88 -12.83 -2.27
N THR A 106 -0.09 -12.73 -1.20
CA THR A 106 -0.33 -13.50 0.02
C THR A 106 -1.65 -13.09 0.69
N TYR A 107 -1.99 -11.80 0.68
CA TYR A 107 -3.29 -11.34 1.18
C TYR A 107 -4.46 -11.96 0.40
N MET A 108 -4.31 -12.10 -0.91
CA MET A 108 -5.31 -12.76 -1.75
C MET A 108 -5.43 -14.27 -1.47
N ARG A 109 -4.48 -14.88 -0.76
CA ARG A 109 -4.58 -16.27 -0.30
C ARG A 109 -5.11 -16.41 1.13
N LEU A 110 -5.22 -15.32 1.88
CA LEU A 110 -5.76 -15.33 3.24
C LEU A 110 -7.25 -15.67 3.25
N SER A 111 -7.69 -16.24 4.37
CA SER A 111 -9.11 -16.41 4.66
C SER A 111 -9.80 -15.04 4.74
N GLY A 112 -11.11 -14.98 4.45
CA GLY A 112 -11.87 -13.73 4.59
C GLY A 112 -11.80 -13.13 6.00
N LEU A 113 -11.63 -13.97 7.03
CA LEU A 113 -11.43 -13.53 8.41
C LEU A 113 -10.06 -12.84 8.56
N ASP A 114 -8.99 -13.49 8.13
CA ASP A 114 -7.64 -12.94 8.28
C ASP A 114 -7.42 -11.69 7.44
N ARG A 115 -8.02 -11.61 6.24
CA ARG A 115 -8.07 -10.37 5.46
C ARG A 115 -8.67 -9.23 6.27
N ARG A 116 -9.83 -9.43 6.91
CA ARG A 116 -10.44 -8.41 7.77
C ARG A 116 -9.54 -8.04 8.96
N ARG A 117 -8.88 -9.01 9.60
CA ARG A 117 -7.97 -8.75 10.72
C ARG A 117 -6.77 -7.91 10.28
N VAL A 118 -6.21 -8.16 9.10
CA VAL A 118 -5.15 -7.32 8.50
C VAL A 118 -5.64 -5.89 8.34
N LEU A 119 -6.79 -5.67 7.72
CA LEU A 119 -7.33 -4.32 7.52
C LEU A 119 -7.65 -3.62 8.84
N GLN A 120 -8.21 -4.34 9.81
CA GLN A 120 -8.50 -3.83 11.15
C GLN A 120 -7.21 -3.47 11.91
N PHE A 121 -6.15 -4.25 11.74
CA PHE A 121 -4.85 -3.95 12.32
C PHE A 121 -4.23 -2.70 11.68
N VAL A 122 -4.28 -2.57 10.36
CA VAL A 122 -3.84 -1.37 9.64
C VAL A 122 -4.57 -0.13 10.15
N ASP A 123 -5.90 -0.19 10.26
CA ASP A 123 -6.69 0.91 10.82
C ASP A 123 -6.36 1.19 12.29
N HIS A 124 -6.08 0.16 13.09
CA HIS A 124 -5.63 0.34 14.47
C HIS A 124 -4.30 1.11 14.54
N VAL A 125 -3.35 0.82 13.66
CA VAL A 125 -2.02 1.45 13.63
C VAL A 125 -2.10 2.91 13.19
N PHE A 126 -2.88 3.21 12.15
CA PHE A 126 -2.89 4.53 11.52
C PHE A 126 -4.07 5.42 11.94
N GLY A 127 -5.11 4.83 12.55
CA GLY A 127 -6.31 5.53 13.01
C GLY A 127 -7.13 6.17 11.90
N ILE A 128 -7.10 5.60 10.68
CA ILE A 128 -7.69 6.21 9.47
C ILE A 128 -9.18 6.43 9.65
N THR A 129 -9.92 5.40 10.08
CA THR A 129 -11.38 5.48 10.26
C THR A 129 -11.82 6.35 11.43
N LYS A 130 -10.89 6.68 12.34
CA LYS A 130 -11.12 7.59 13.48
C LYS A 130 -10.64 9.01 13.20
N GLY A 131 -9.85 9.20 12.15
CA GLY A 131 -9.23 10.48 11.79
C GLY A 131 -10.22 11.50 11.23
N SER A 132 -11.34 11.04 10.66
CA SER A 132 -12.44 11.87 10.16
C SER A 132 -13.79 11.14 10.30
N ASP A 133 -14.90 11.89 10.23
CA ASP A 133 -16.26 11.34 10.35
C ASP A 133 -16.57 10.27 9.28
N ASP A 134 -15.90 10.42 8.14
CA ASP A 134 -16.02 9.60 6.93
C ASP A 134 -14.71 8.84 6.62
N GLY A 135 -13.87 8.61 7.62
CA GLY A 135 -12.56 7.98 7.46
C GLY A 135 -12.63 6.59 6.82
N MET A 136 -11.90 6.41 5.72
CA MET A 136 -11.80 5.16 4.98
C MET A 136 -10.49 5.05 4.20
N PHE A 137 -10.21 3.84 3.71
CA PHE A 137 -9.16 3.60 2.73
C PHE A 137 -9.59 2.55 1.70
N TYR A 138 -9.14 2.70 0.46
CA TYR A 138 -9.33 1.69 -0.57
C TYR A 138 -8.42 0.50 -0.30
N VAL A 139 -8.92 -0.69 -0.59
CA VAL A 139 -8.12 -1.90 -0.65
C VAL A 139 -7.92 -2.23 -2.12
N TYR A 140 -6.68 -2.20 -2.58
CA TYR A 140 -6.35 -2.30 -3.99
C TYR A 140 -5.42 -3.48 -4.23
N TYR A 141 -5.65 -4.24 -5.30
CA TYR A 141 -4.75 -5.32 -5.72
C TYR A 141 -4.34 -5.07 -7.16
N ARG A 142 -3.04 -4.85 -7.39
CA ARG A 142 -2.49 -4.35 -8.67
C ARG A 142 -2.91 -5.18 -9.89
N GLU A 143 -3.15 -6.47 -9.72
CA GLU A 143 -3.49 -7.35 -10.83
C GLU A 143 -4.97 -7.27 -11.28
N LEU A 144 -5.79 -6.39 -10.67
CA LEU A 144 -7.22 -6.25 -10.98
C LEU A 144 -7.57 -4.99 -11.80
N ASP A 145 -6.69 -4.60 -12.73
CA ASP A 145 -6.96 -3.59 -13.77
C ASP A 145 -7.68 -2.33 -13.24
N ASP A 146 -7.12 -1.72 -12.18
CA ASP A 146 -7.58 -0.45 -11.58
C ASP A 146 -8.88 -0.48 -10.76
N ASP A 147 -9.53 -1.64 -10.60
CA ASP A 147 -10.69 -1.76 -9.70
C ASP A 147 -10.27 -2.09 -8.25
N PRO A 148 -10.68 -1.29 -7.25
CA PRO A 148 -10.44 -1.62 -5.86
C PRO A 148 -11.20 -2.88 -5.46
N LEU A 149 -10.56 -3.73 -4.64
CA LEU A 149 -11.19 -4.89 -3.99
C LEU A 149 -12.35 -4.50 -3.07
N GLY A 150 -12.33 -3.25 -2.60
CA GLY A 150 -13.35 -2.69 -1.72
C GLY A 150 -12.87 -1.46 -0.97
N VAL A 151 -13.73 -0.99 -0.08
CA VAL A 151 -13.49 0.14 0.83
C VAL A 151 -13.53 -0.37 2.26
N TYR A 152 -12.52 -0.05 3.06
CA TYR A 152 -12.55 -0.26 4.49
C TYR A 152 -12.90 1.03 5.22
N ASN A 153 -13.93 1.00 6.06
CA ASN A 153 -14.37 2.14 6.88
C ASN A 153 -14.78 1.68 8.29
N LYS A 154 -15.38 2.55 9.11
CA LYS A 154 -15.86 2.23 10.47
C LYS A 154 -16.85 1.06 10.56
N TYR A 155 -17.43 0.64 9.44
CA TYR A 155 -18.33 -0.51 9.33
C TYR A 155 -17.62 -1.79 8.84
N GLY A 156 -16.31 -1.74 8.63
CA GLY A 156 -15.48 -2.81 8.09
C GLY A 156 -15.36 -2.76 6.56
N LEU A 157 -14.76 -3.82 5.98
CA LEU A 157 -14.58 -3.96 4.53
C LEU A 157 -15.94 -4.09 3.82
N GLN A 158 -16.21 -3.18 2.89
CA GLN A 158 -17.32 -3.21 1.94
C GLN A 158 -16.74 -3.56 0.56
N GLN A 159 -17.20 -4.65 -0.05
CA GLN A 159 -16.77 -5.06 -1.39
C GLN A 159 -17.79 -4.57 -2.43
N TYR A 160 -17.32 -4.29 -3.65
CA TYR A 160 -18.14 -3.88 -4.79
C TYR A 160 -18.83 -5.07 -5.46
#